data_AF-A0A182RCQ5-F1
#
_entry.id   AF-A0A182RCQ5-F1
#
_cell.length_a   1.000
_cell.length_b   1.000
_cell.length_c   1.000
_cell.angle_alpha   90.00
_cell.angle_beta   90.00
_cell.angle_gamma   90.00
#
_symmetry.space_group_name_H-M   'P 1'
#
loop_
_entity.id
_entity.type
_entity.pdbx_description
1 polymer ?
#
loop_
_entity_poly.entity_id
_entity_poly.type
_entity_poly.pdbx_seq_one_letter_code
_entity_poly.pdbx_strand_id
1 'polypeptide(L)'
;MASFLIGSKARQATQNSIAISCYKASTVPDYLCPPDVARLRLEHETSCNRYYVCENGKATEMSCPGRRFFNRRTQTCGRSTRPCRTNARILIQHVTECQFDVRSGTVGRDSICRRVFVPYPNAGNGTGVLVCNTDGSAFLAHCPVTFAGIQTVFVNGKCRVRQVMRGRHKWEKLLRNPGRYPPDTLSINRTARTRTGIRPLDTSRESNRKKEMELVRSAAKNRTPRV
;
A
#
# COMPACT_ATOMS: atom_id res chain seq x y z
N MET A 1 -18.96 -41.17 -54.97
CA MET A 1 -18.01 -41.25 -53.83
C MET A 1 -18.02 -39.92 -53.11
N ALA A 2 -18.38 -39.96 -51.82
CA ALA A 2 -18.29 -38.98 -50.73
C ALA A 2 -17.66 -37.59 -51.02
N SER A 3 -18.37 -36.48 -50.76
CA SER A 3 -18.40 -35.74 -49.47
C SER A 3 -17.13 -34.93 -49.18
N PHE A 4 -17.23 -33.60 -49.08
CA PHE A 4 -17.21 -32.82 -47.82
C PHE A 4 -17.10 -31.32 -48.09
N LEU A 5 -17.88 -30.57 -47.32
CA LEU A 5 -18.08 -29.13 -47.32
C LEU A 5 -17.09 -28.39 -46.39
N ILE A 6 -17.07 -27.05 -46.55
CA ILE A 6 -16.75 -25.99 -45.56
C ILE A 6 -15.27 -25.59 -45.41
N GLY A 7 -15.05 -24.28 -45.55
CA GLY A 7 -13.82 -23.61 -45.14
C GLY A 7 -13.85 -22.10 -45.41
N SER A 8 -14.96 -21.44 -45.06
CA SER A 8 -15.15 -19.99 -45.10
C SER A 8 -13.96 -19.25 -44.46
N LYS A 9 -13.37 -18.30 -45.20
CA LYS A 9 -12.52 -17.23 -44.65
C LYS A 9 -13.35 -16.49 -43.60
N ALA A 10 -13.23 -16.92 -42.34
CA ALA A 10 -13.83 -16.25 -41.21
C ALA A 10 -13.22 -14.86 -41.09
N ARG A 11 -14.09 -13.86 -41.22
CA ARG A 11 -13.85 -12.44 -40.96
C ARG A 11 -13.01 -12.31 -39.69
N GLN A 12 -11.87 -11.62 -39.78
CA GLN A 12 -11.24 -11.00 -38.61
C GLN A 12 -12.21 -9.93 -38.10
N ALA A 13 -13.16 -10.36 -37.27
CA ALA A 13 -13.94 -9.48 -36.44
C ALA A 13 -12.98 -8.89 -35.40
N THR A 14 -12.74 -7.59 -35.55
CA THR A 14 -12.25 -6.69 -34.51
C THR A 14 -12.73 -7.14 -33.13
N GLN A 15 -11.79 -7.48 -32.25
CA GLN A 15 -12.08 -7.70 -30.83
C GLN A 15 -12.54 -6.39 -30.19
N ASN A 16 -13.84 -6.09 -30.32
CA ASN A 16 -14.53 -5.12 -29.48
C ASN A 16 -14.62 -5.71 -28.07
N SER A 17 -13.54 -5.61 -27.30
CA SER A 17 -13.58 -5.87 -25.87
C SER A 17 -14.41 -4.77 -25.20
N ILE A 18 -15.68 -5.03 -24.93
CA ILE A 18 -16.50 -4.16 -24.09
C ILE A 18 -15.77 -4.09 -22.73
N ALA A 19 -15.20 -2.92 -22.41
CA ALA A 19 -14.53 -2.73 -21.13
C ALA A 19 -15.59 -2.77 -20.02
N ILE A 20 -15.63 -3.87 -19.26
CA ILE A 20 -16.60 -4.07 -18.15
C ILE A 20 -16.29 -3.14 -16.96
N SER A 21 -15.02 -2.76 -16.78
CA SER A 21 -14.58 -1.89 -15.69
C SER A 21 -14.37 -0.45 -16.14
N CYS A 22 -14.76 0.50 -15.29
CA CYS A 22 -14.47 1.93 -15.44
C CYS A 22 -12.98 2.24 -15.33
N TYR A 23 -12.23 1.36 -14.67
CA TYR A 23 -10.80 1.49 -14.50
C TYR A 23 -10.08 0.87 -15.70
N LYS A 24 -9.50 1.72 -16.55
CA LYS A 24 -8.58 1.28 -17.61
C LYS A 24 -7.23 0.88 -17.02
N ALA A 25 -7.20 -0.23 -16.27
CA ALA A 25 -5.95 -0.93 -16.00
C ALA A 25 -5.69 -1.93 -17.11
N SER A 26 -4.45 -1.91 -17.59
CA SER A 26 -3.84 -3.05 -18.25
C SER A 26 -3.73 -4.17 -17.21
N THR A 27 -4.81 -4.94 -17.02
CA THR A 27 -4.99 -6.17 -16.19
C THR A 27 -4.45 -6.20 -14.74
N VAL A 28 -3.74 -5.17 -14.28
CA VAL A 28 -2.90 -5.20 -13.09
C VAL A 28 -3.35 -4.08 -12.12
N PRO A 29 -3.49 -4.35 -10.81
CA PRO A 29 -4.07 -3.41 -9.85
C PRO A 29 -3.05 -2.41 -9.29
N ASP A 30 -2.60 -1.44 -10.11
CA ASP A 30 -1.67 -0.38 -9.66
C ASP A 30 -2.20 0.45 -8.47
N TYR A 31 -3.51 0.60 -8.38
CA TYR A 31 -4.18 1.33 -7.30
C TYR A 31 -3.99 0.67 -5.93
N LEU A 32 -3.66 -0.63 -5.88
CA LEU A 32 -3.35 -1.34 -4.65
C LEU A 32 -1.90 -1.18 -4.21
N CYS A 33 -0.99 -0.79 -5.12
CA CYS A 33 0.43 -0.66 -4.81
C CYS A 33 0.74 0.69 -4.13
N PRO A 34 1.14 0.69 -2.84
CA PRO A 34 1.49 1.92 -2.16
C PRO A 34 2.87 2.40 -2.62
N PRO A 35 2.98 3.63 -3.15
CA PRO A 35 4.28 4.18 -3.57
C PRO A 35 5.20 4.45 -2.37
N ASP A 36 4.64 4.58 -1.17
CA ASP A 36 5.37 4.84 0.07
C ASP A 36 6.03 3.56 0.65
N VAL A 37 5.86 2.40 0.00
CA VAL A 37 6.39 1.11 0.42
C VAL A 37 7.35 0.59 -0.65
N ALA A 38 8.62 0.41 -0.29
CA ALA A 38 9.69 0.10 -1.24
C ALA A 38 9.43 -1.19 -2.03
N ARG A 39 8.97 -2.26 -1.37
CA ARG A 39 8.61 -3.53 -2.00
C ARG A 39 7.47 -4.21 -1.25
N LEU A 40 6.47 -4.66 -2.00
CA LEU A 40 5.33 -5.41 -1.49
C LEU A 40 4.87 -6.42 -2.54
N ARG A 41 4.48 -7.63 -2.12
CA ARG A 41 3.87 -8.61 -3.01
C ARG A 41 2.41 -8.84 -2.65
N LEU A 42 1.55 -8.77 -3.65
CA LEU A 42 0.10 -8.95 -3.54
C LEU A 42 -0.31 -10.28 -4.18
N GLU A 43 -1.31 -10.93 -3.61
CA GLU A 43 -1.87 -12.13 -4.23
C GLU A 43 -2.71 -11.78 -5.46
N HIS A 44 -2.69 -12.66 -6.46
CA HIS A 44 -3.52 -12.51 -7.64
C HIS A 44 -4.95 -12.97 -7.35
N GLU A 45 -5.94 -12.28 -7.91
CA GLU A 45 -7.35 -12.42 -7.52
C GLU A 45 -7.98 -13.75 -7.96
N THR A 46 -7.50 -14.32 -9.07
CA THR A 46 -8.03 -15.58 -9.62
C THR A 46 -7.03 -16.73 -9.69
N SER A 47 -5.75 -16.52 -9.35
CA SER A 47 -4.71 -17.52 -9.59
C SER A 47 -3.68 -17.57 -8.48
N CYS A 48 -3.62 -18.68 -7.76
CA CYS A 48 -2.71 -18.84 -6.62
C CYS A 48 -1.23 -19.00 -7.01
N ASN A 49 -0.94 -19.37 -8.26
CA ASN A 49 0.43 -19.44 -8.76
C ASN A 49 0.94 -18.02 -9.10
N ARG A 50 0.04 -17.06 -9.30
CA ARG A 50 0.40 -15.70 -9.73
C ARG A 50 0.32 -14.73 -8.56
N TYR A 51 1.13 -13.68 -8.64
CA TYR A 51 1.19 -12.62 -7.65
C TYR A 51 1.65 -11.32 -8.33
N TYR A 52 1.36 -10.18 -7.72
CA TYR A 52 1.85 -8.90 -8.18
C TYR A 52 3.03 -8.44 -7.34
N VAL A 53 4.03 -7.87 -7.97
CA VAL A 53 5.13 -7.16 -7.32
C VAL A 53 4.87 -5.67 -7.45
N CYS A 54 4.79 -4.98 -6.32
CA CYS A 54 4.69 -3.53 -6.25
C CYS A 54 6.08 -2.92 -6.16
N GLU A 55 6.42 -2.06 -7.12
CA GLU A 55 7.60 -1.20 -7.10
C GLU A 55 7.20 0.21 -7.51
N ASN A 56 7.55 1.21 -6.69
CA ASN A 56 7.24 2.63 -6.93
C ASN A 56 5.76 2.92 -7.26
N GLY A 57 4.84 2.17 -6.64
CA GLY A 57 3.40 2.33 -6.84
C GLY A 57 2.88 1.84 -8.19
N LYS A 58 3.65 0.99 -8.88
CA LYS A 58 3.25 0.20 -10.04
C LYS A 58 3.29 -1.27 -9.70
N ALA A 59 2.30 -2.01 -10.17
CA ALA A 59 2.20 -3.44 -10.02
C ALA A 59 2.75 -4.12 -11.28
N THR A 60 3.46 -5.24 -11.11
CA THR A 60 3.87 -6.11 -12.20
C THR A 60 3.45 -7.53 -11.86
N GLU A 61 2.74 -8.19 -12.77
CA GLU A 61 2.32 -9.58 -12.59
C GLU A 61 3.50 -10.53 -12.74
N MET A 62 3.63 -11.47 -11.80
CA MET A 62 4.66 -12.49 -11.74
C MET A 62 4.00 -13.85 -11.49
N SER A 63 4.68 -14.91 -11.93
CA SER A 63 4.27 -16.30 -11.66
C SER A 63 5.30 -16.99 -10.78
N CYS A 64 4.82 -17.83 -9.86
CA CYS A 64 5.68 -18.66 -9.04
C CYS A 64 6.37 -19.73 -9.90
N PRO A 65 7.66 -20.01 -9.65
CA PRO A 65 8.37 -21.03 -10.41
C PRO A 65 7.78 -22.42 -10.14
N GLY A 66 7.55 -23.18 -11.22
CA GLY A 66 6.95 -24.51 -11.17
C GLY A 66 5.51 -24.51 -10.66
N ARG A 67 5.08 -25.61 -10.04
CA ARG A 67 3.73 -25.76 -9.44
C ARG A 67 3.70 -25.30 -7.98
N ARG A 68 4.24 -24.10 -7.71
CA ARG A 68 4.25 -23.48 -6.38
C ARG A 68 3.17 -22.43 -6.27
N PHE A 69 2.80 -22.10 -5.03
CA PHE A 69 1.75 -21.14 -4.72
C PHE A 69 2.32 -19.97 -3.92
N PHE A 70 1.87 -18.77 -4.24
CA PHE A 70 2.25 -17.57 -3.51
C PHE A 70 1.57 -17.55 -2.13
N ASN A 71 2.35 -17.29 -1.09
CA ASN A 71 1.84 -17.12 0.27
C ASN A 71 2.01 -15.66 0.70
N ARG A 72 0.89 -14.95 0.89
CA ARG A 72 0.86 -13.55 1.32
C ARG A 72 1.53 -13.31 2.67
N ARG A 73 1.48 -14.28 3.60
CA ARG A 73 2.06 -14.13 4.94
C ARG A 73 3.58 -14.22 4.90
N THR A 74 4.12 -15.17 4.14
CA THR A 74 5.57 -15.37 4.02
C THR A 74 6.18 -14.60 2.85
N GLN A 75 5.35 -13.92 2.05
CA GLN A 75 5.73 -13.17 0.84
C GLN A 75 6.56 -14.00 -0.15
N THR A 76 6.38 -15.33 -0.18
CA THR A 76 7.22 -16.29 -0.92
C THR A 76 6.39 -17.37 -1.60
N CYS A 77 6.96 -17.98 -2.65
CA CYS A 77 6.37 -19.12 -3.34
C CYS A 77 6.74 -20.43 -2.64
N GLY A 78 5.74 -21.16 -2.16
CA GLY A 78 5.92 -22.42 -1.44
C GLY A 78 5.11 -23.56 -2.03
N ARG A 79 5.36 -24.76 -1.53
CA ARG A 79 4.43 -25.89 -1.71
C ARG A 79 3.28 -25.71 -0.71
N SER A 80 2.07 -26.02 -1.15
CA SER A 80 0.91 -26.10 -0.27
C SER A 80 0.32 -27.49 -0.40
N THR A 81 0.09 -28.15 0.72
CA THR A 81 -0.68 -29.41 0.80
C THR A 81 -2.18 -29.15 0.82
N ARG A 82 -2.60 -27.92 1.11
CA ARG A 82 -4.01 -27.50 1.11
C ARG A 82 -4.37 -26.84 -0.23
N PRO A 83 -5.63 -27.00 -0.68
CA PRO A 83 -6.12 -26.23 -1.82
C PRO A 83 -5.97 -24.75 -1.52
N CYS A 84 -5.37 -24.03 -2.47
CA CYS A 84 -5.19 -22.60 -2.33
C CYS A 84 -6.54 -21.89 -2.42
N ARG A 85 -6.73 -20.83 -1.62
CA ARG A 85 -7.91 -19.98 -1.69
C ARG A 85 -7.49 -18.66 -2.30
N THR A 86 -8.12 -18.26 -3.40
CA THR A 86 -7.96 -16.92 -3.95
C THR A 86 -8.89 -15.97 -3.19
N ASN A 87 -8.55 -14.69 -3.16
CA ASN A 87 -9.50 -13.67 -2.74
C ASN A 87 -10.49 -13.46 -3.89
N ALA A 88 -11.62 -14.16 -3.83
CA ALA A 88 -12.71 -13.92 -4.76
C ALA A 88 -13.06 -12.42 -4.76
N ARG A 89 -13.19 -11.84 -5.95
CA ARG A 89 -13.65 -10.47 -6.10
C ARG A 89 -15.10 -10.40 -5.63
N ILE A 90 -15.35 -9.65 -4.56
CA ILE A 90 -16.71 -9.41 -4.06
C ILE A 90 -17.33 -8.35 -4.96
N LEU A 91 -18.42 -8.70 -5.64
CA LEU A 91 -19.18 -7.78 -6.48
C LEU A 91 -20.36 -7.21 -5.66
N ILE A 92 -20.43 -5.88 -5.61
CA ILE A 92 -21.52 -5.13 -5.00
C ILE A 92 -22.35 -4.53 -6.13
N GLN A 93 -23.64 -4.86 -6.13
CA GLN A 93 -24.60 -4.34 -7.10
C GLN A 93 -25.14 -2.98 -6.64
N HIS A 94 -25.59 -2.16 -7.58
CA HIS A 94 -26.28 -0.89 -7.31
C HIS A 94 -25.50 0.11 -6.43
N VAL A 95 -24.26 0.43 -6.80
CA VAL A 95 -23.48 1.46 -6.10
C VAL A 95 -23.82 2.83 -6.69
N THR A 96 -24.57 3.66 -5.94
CA THR A 96 -25.05 4.98 -6.38
C THR A 96 -23.92 5.92 -6.83
N GLU A 97 -22.76 5.82 -6.19
CA GLU A 97 -21.56 6.59 -6.56
C GLU A 97 -20.89 6.14 -7.87
N CYS A 98 -21.14 4.89 -8.29
CA CYS A 98 -20.67 4.32 -9.56
C CYS A 98 -21.65 4.54 -10.71
N GLN A 99 -22.95 4.68 -10.42
CA GLN A 99 -24.00 4.83 -11.42
C GLN A 99 -23.81 6.13 -12.23
N PHE A 100 -23.87 6.00 -13.56
CA PHE A 100 -23.81 7.12 -14.50
C PHE A 100 -25.08 7.99 -14.39
N ASP A 101 -24.92 9.32 -14.46
CA ASP A 101 -26.05 10.25 -14.37
C ASP A 101 -26.61 10.54 -15.78
N VAL A 102 -27.67 9.81 -16.14
CA VAL A 102 -28.37 9.96 -17.44
C VAL A 102 -28.92 11.38 -17.63
N ARG A 103 -29.13 12.15 -16.56
CA ARG A 103 -29.73 13.49 -16.61
C ARG A 103 -28.79 14.57 -17.15
N SER A 104 -27.48 14.29 -17.26
CA SER A 104 -26.51 15.32 -17.65
C SER A 104 -26.43 15.59 -19.15
N GLY A 105 -27.07 14.79 -20.03
CA GLY A 105 -27.38 15.12 -21.44
C GLY A 105 -26.22 15.51 -22.39
N THR A 106 -25.00 15.74 -21.90
CA THR A 106 -23.83 16.03 -22.71
C THR A 106 -23.19 14.70 -23.05
N VAL A 107 -23.38 14.26 -24.29
CA VAL A 107 -22.56 13.23 -24.91
C VAL A 107 -21.13 13.79 -25.06
N GLY A 108 -20.42 13.87 -23.94
CA GLY A 108 -18.98 13.97 -23.95
C GLY A 108 -18.45 12.61 -24.39
N ARG A 109 -17.77 12.57 -25.54
CA ARG A 109 -16.87 11.45 -25.86
C ARG A 109 -15.96 11.27 -24.64
N ASP A 110 -16.06 10.11 -23.97
CA ASP A 110 -15.15 9.58 -22.93
C ASP A 110 -15.59 9.58 -21.44
N SER A 111 -16.88 9.65 -21.07
CA SER A 111 -17.32 9.48 -19.67
C SER A 111 -18.25 8.27 -19.44
N ILE A 112 -17.68 7.06 -19.50
CA ILE A 112 -18.42 5.80 -19.28
C ILE A 112 -18.87 5.63 -17.80
N CYS A 113 -18.29 6.37 -16.85
CA CYS A 113 -18.58 6.21 -15.41
C CYS A 113 -18.51 7.53 -14.62
N ARG A 114 -19.35 7.67 -13.58
CA ARG A 114 -19.38 8.85 -12.68
C ARG A 114 -18.14 8.95 -11.79
N ARG A 115 -17.72 7.82 -11.21
CA ARG A 115 -16.48 7.66 -10.46
C ARG A 115 -15.81 6.36 -10.90
N VAL A 116 -14.48 6.35 -10.92
CA VAL A 116 -13.70 5.13 -11.16
C VAL A 116 -13.50 4.36 -9.86
N PHE A 117 -13.27 5.10 -8.78
CA PHE A 117 -12.99 4.56 -7.45
C PHE A 117 -13.88 5.23 -6.40
N VAL A 118 -14.41 4.43 -5.48
CA VAL A 118 -15.15 4.89 -4.31
C VAL A 118 -14.46 4.30 -3.06
N PRO A 119 -13.92 5.13 -2.14
CA PRO A 119 -13.29 4.62 -0.92
C PRO A 119 -14.26 3.80 -0.07
N TYR A 120 -13.81 2.68 0.50
CA TYR A 120 -14.64 1.81 1.34
C TYR A 120 -13.95 1.44 2.66
N PRO A 121 -14.65 1.52 3.81
CA PRO A 121 -15.96 2.16 4.01
C PRO A 121 -15.89 3.68 3.74
N ASN A 122 -17.05 4.33 3.58
CA ASN A 122 -17.23 5.75 3.23
C ASN A 122 -16.81 6.75 4.35
N ALA A 123 -15.72 6.46 5.06
CA ALA A 123 -15.13 7.29 6.10
C ALA A 123 -13.68 7.61 5.75
N GLY A 124 -13.10 8.66 6.36
CA GLY A 124 -11.72 9.12 6.10
C GLY A 124 -10.59 8.11 6.37
N ASN A 125 -10.91 6.84 6.65
CA ASN A 125 -9.99 5.71 6.81
C ASN A 125 -10.45 4.49 5.98
N GLY A 126 -10.85 4.69 4.72
CA GLY A 126 -11.18 3.57 3.83
C GLY A 126 -10.00 2.60 3.72
N THR A 127 -10.17 1.38 4.24
CA THR A 127 -9.18 0.30 4.14
C THR A 127 -9.32 -0.49 2.84
N GLY A 128 -10.28 -0.12 2.00
CA GLY A 128 -10.49 -0.66 0.68
C GLY A 128 -11.06 0.38 -0.27
N VAL A 129 -11.39 -0.08 -1.46
CA VAL A 129 -11.91 0.69 -2.56
C VAL A 129 -12.90 -0.17 -3.33
N LEU A 130 -14.02 0.43 -3.70
CA LEU A 130 -14.92 -0.08 -4.71
C LEU A 130 -14.43 0.41 -6.07
N VAL A 131 -14.11 -0.53 -6.95
CA VAL A 131 -13.74 -0.25 -8.33
C VAL A 131 -14.99 -0.38 -9.17
N CYS A 132 -15.44 0.74 -9.73
CA CYS A 132 -16.70 0.81 -10.46
C CYS A 132 -16.61 0.07 -11.80
N ASN A 133 -17.74 -0.51 -12.19
CA ASN A 133 -18.01 -1.10 -13.49
C ASN A 133 -18.99 -0.21 -14.26
N THR A 134 -19.06 -0.43 -15.58
CA THR A 134 -19.86 0.39 -16.49
C THR A 134 -21.37 0.22 -16.31
N ASP A 135 -21.80 -0.86 -15.65
CA ASP A 135 -23.18 -1.16 -15.29
C ASP A 135 -23.62 -0.51 -13.95
N GLY A 136 -22.72 0.21 -13.27
CA GLY A 136 -22.96 0.77 -11.94
C GLY A 136 -22.75 -0.22 -10.78
N SER A 137 -22.36 -1.46 -11.07
CA SER A 137 -21.81 -2.35 -10.04
C SER A 137 -20.39 -1.95 -9.68
N ALA A 138 -19.85 -2.48 -8.58
CA ALA A 138 -18.46 -2.28 -8.24
C ALA A 138 -17.90 -3.51 -7.52
N PHE A 139 -16.64 -3.84 -7.75
CA PHE A 139 -15.99 -4.87 -6.96
C PHE A 139 -15.15 -4.26 -5.83
N LEU A 140 -15.17 -4.91 -4.67
CA LEU A 140 -14.40 -4.48 -3.50
C LEU A 140 -12.97 -5.02 -3.56
N ALA A 141 -12.01 -4.12 -3.43
CA ALA A 141 -10.60 -4.45 -3.26
C ALA A 141 -10.09 -3.83 -1.95
N HIS A 142 -9.42 -4.62 -1.12
CA HIS A 142 -8.84 -4.14 0.14
C HIS A 142 -7.42 -3.64 -0.10
N CYS A 143 -7.10 -2.49 0.49
CA CYS A 143 -5.74 -1.99 0.53
C CYS A 143 -4.86 -2.95 1.34
N PRO A 144 -3.64 -3.22 0.87
CA PRO A 144 -2.81 -4.24 1.46
C PRO A 144 -2.25 -3.81 2.82
N VAL A 145 -1.86 -4.81 3.62
CA VAL A 145 -1.07 -4.61 4.83
C VAL A 145 0.41 -4.72 4.45
N THR A 146 1.22 -3.79 4.94
CA THR A 146 2.68 -3.84 4.74
C THR A 146 3.30 -5.04 5.46
N PHE A 147 4.54 -5.42 5.12
CA PHE A 147 5.27 -6.47 5.84
C PHE A 147 5.44 -6.17 7.34
N ALA A 148 5.41 -4.89 7.73
CA ALA A 148 5.46 -4.43 9.12
C ALA A 148 4.11 -4.49 9.85
N GLY A 149 3.06 -5.04 9.23
CA GLY A 149 1.72 -5.13 9.83
C GLY A 149 0.91 -3.84 9.77
N ILE A 150 1.40 -2.79 9.09
CA ILE A 150 0.68 -1.52 8.97
C ILE A 150 -0.37 -1.62 7.85
N GLN A 151 -1.65 -1.44 8.20
CA GLN A 151 -2.76 -1.35 7.25
C GLN A 151 -2.66 -0.05 6.43
N THR A 152 -2.69 -0.18 5.10
CA THR A 152 -2.74 0.98 4.21
C THR A 152 -4.18 1.45 3.99
N VAL A 153 -4.35 2.72 3.63
CA VAL A 153 -5.65 3.37 3.43
C VAL A 153 -5.74 3.90 2.00
N PHE A 154 -6.93 3.88 1.42
CA PHE A 154 -7.17 4.37 0.06
C PHE A 154 -7.31 5.89 0.05
N VAL A 155 -6.36 6.58 -0.60
CA VAL A 155 -6.34 8.04 -0.68
C VAL A 155 -5.88 8.49 -2.07
N ASN A 156 -6.65 9.37 -2.70
CA ASN A 156 -6.33 9.95 -4.02
C ASN A 156 -6.07 8.88 -5.10
N GLY A 157 -6.94 7.87 -5.18
CA GLY A 157 -6.88 6.84 -6.22
C GLY A 157 -5.83 5.73 -6.00
N LYS A 158 -5.09 5.75 -4.88
CA LYS A 158 -4.11 4.71 -4.54
C LYS A 158 -4.10 4.38 -3.05
N CYS A 159 -3.72 3.15 -2.70
CA CYS A 159 -3.43 2.79 -1.32
C CYS A 159 -2.14 3.48 -0.82
N ARG A 160 -2.14 3.99 0.41
CA ARG A 160 -1.02 4.71 1.03
C ARG A 160 -0.89 4.41 2.52
N VAL A 161 0.30 4.63 3.09
CA VAL A 161 0.52 4.49 4.54
C VAL A 161 0.09 5.77 5.25
N ARG A 162 -0.87 5.69 6.19
CA ARG A 162 -1.42 6.87 6.89
C ARG A 162 -0.37 7.69 7.65
N GLN A 163 0.67 7.03 8.18
CA GLN A 163 1.74 7.69 8.94
C GLN A 163 2.56 8.66 8.09
N VAL A 164 2.71 8.42 6.79
CA VAL A 164 3.43 9.31 5.86
C VAL A 164 2.62 10.58 5.58
N MET A 165 1.28 10.55 5.64
CA MET A 165 0.44 11.74 5.48
C MET A 165 0.57 12.73 6.63
N ARG A 166 0.72 12.26 7.88
CA ARG A 166 0.96 13.14 9.04
C ARG A 166 2.30 13.85 8.96
N GLY A 167 3.33 13.15 8.47
CA GLY A 167 4.62 13.73 8.15
C GLY A 167 4.53 14.74 7.02
N ARG A 168 3.89 14.39 5.90
CA ARG A 168 3.78 15.25 4.72
C ARG A 168 2.98 16.53 4.97
N HIS A 169 1.87 16.50 5.70
CA HIS A 169 1.17 17.74 6.08
C HIS A 169 1.95 18.59 7.09
N LYS A 170 2.75 17.96 7.96
CA LYS A 170 3.66 18.68 8.85
C LYS A 170 4.80 19.31 8.05
N TRP A 171 5.42 18.56 7.13
CA TRP A 171 6.48 19.02 6.23
C TRP A 171 5.99 20.06 5.23
N GLU A 172 4.81 19.92 4.66
CA GLU A 172 4.19 20.89 3.74
C GLU A 172 3.82 22.19 4.48
N LYS A 173 3.35 22.11 5.73
CA LYS A 173 3.20 23.29 6.60
C LYS A 173 4.56 23.92 6.96
N LEU A 174 5.62 23.13 7.12
CA LEU A 174 6.98 23.62 7.39
C LEU A 174 7.63 24.25 6.14
N LEU A 175 7.43 23.68 4.95
CA LEU A 175 7.91 24.21 3.68
C LEU A 175 7.18 25.49 3.27
N ARG A 176 5.93 25.64 3.70
CA ARG A 176 5.14 26.86 3.51
C ARG A 176 5.55 28.01 4.45
N ASN A 177 6.31 27.71 5.51
CA ASN A 177 6.91 28.68 6.44
C ASN A 177 8.34 28.24 6.84
N PRO A 178 9.34 28.45 5.96
CA PRO A 178 10.72 28.09 6.25
C PRO A 178 11.30 29.04 7.31
N GLY A 179 11.14 28.73 8.59
CA GLY A 179 11.67 29.60 9.65
C GLY A 179 11.47 29.20 11.11
N ARG A 180 10.94 28.01 11.43
CA ARG A 180 10.77 27.59 12.83
C ARG A 180 11.01 26.09 13.04
N TYR A 181 12.25 25.63 12.94
CA TYR A 181 12.88 24.68 13.89
C TYR A 181 14.32 24.30 13.45
N PRO A 182 15.29 24.12 14.37
CA PRO A 182 15.35 24.58 15.76
C PRO A 182 16.18 25.86 15.91
N PRO A 183 16.01 26.64 16.99
CA PRO A 183 16.95 27.70 17.34
C PRO A 183 18.16 27.12 18.08
N ASP A 184 19.36 27.53 17.66
CA ASP A 184 20.64 27.21 18.33
C ASP A 184 20.89 27.97 19.64
N THR A 185 19.90 28.65 20.22
CA THR A 185 20.16 29.59 21.32
C THR A 185 19.07 29.62 22.38
N LEU A 186 18.71 28.46 22.97
CA LEU A 186 17.89 28.45 24.19
C LEU A 186 18.55 27.62 25.29
N SER A 187 19.22 28.29 26.22
CA SER A 187 19.64 27.74 27.51
C SER A 187 18.40 27.34 28.32
N ILE A 188 18.16 26.03 28.45
CA ILE A 188 17.03 25.50 29.22
C ILE A 188 17.35 25.66 30.71
N ASN A 189 16.63 26.56 31.38
CA ASN A 189 16.67 26.69 32.84
C ASN A 189 15.84 25.57 33.48
N ARG A 190 16.47 24.75 34.33
CA ARG A 190 16.00 23.40 34.73
C ARG A 190 14.87 23.34 35.76
N THR A 191 14.21 24.45 36.10
CA THR A 191 13.31 24.51 37.27
C THR A 191 11.80 24.58 36.95
N ALA A 192 11.39 24.58 35.68
CA ALA A 192 9.96 24.56 35.34
C ALA A 192 9.40 23.12 35.31
N ARG A 193 8.84 22.67 36.44
CA ARG A 193 7.96 21.48 36.52
C ARG A 193 6.71 21.73 35.67
N THR A 194 6.63 21.15 34.47
CA THR A 194 5.37 21.06 33.71
C THR A 194 4.58 19.81 34.07
N ARG A 195 3.29 20.01 34.31
CA ARG A 195 2.25 19.13 34.89
C ARG A 195 1.85 17.91 34.04
N THR A 196 2.74 17.31 33.27
CA THR A 196 2.45 16.04 32.56
C THR A 196 3.60 15.08 32.77
N GLY A 197 3.33 14.00 33.51
CA GLY A 197 4.30 13.03 33.98
C GLY A 197 4.92 12.15 32.89
N ILE A 198 5.64 12.75 31.94
CA ILE A 198 6.53 12.05 31.02
C ILE A 198 7.95 12.44 31.42
N ARG A 199 8.67 11.53 32.10
CA ARG A 199 10.12 11.69 32.25
C ARG A 199 10.74 11.54 30.86
N PRO A 200 11.53 12.51 30.38
CA PRO A 200 12.45 12.24 29.28
C PRO A 200 13.34 11.07 29.68
N LEU A 201 13.54 10.12 28.76
CA LEU A 201 14.56 9.07 28.94
C LEU A 201 15.89 9.77 29.19
N ASP A 202 16.38 9.61 30.41
CA ASP A 202 17.56 10.29 30.93
C ASP A 202 18.80 9.70 30.24
N THR A 203 19.22 10.30 29.12
CA THR A 203 20.45 9.94 28.40
C THR A 203 21.71 10.28 29.19
N SER A 204 21.59 10.89 30.38
CA SER A 204 22.73 11.13 31.29
C SER A 204 23.22 9.86 31.99
N ARG A 205 22.36 8.84 32.18
CA ARG A 205 22.78 7.55 32.77
C ARG A 205 23.69 6.74 31.83
N GLU A 206 23.55 6.90 30.52
CA GLU A 206 24.38 6.22 29.53
C GLU A 206 25.79 6.84 29.44
N SER A 207 25.90 8.17 29.63
CA SER A 207 27.18 8.88 29.65
C SER A 207 27.97 8.60 30.93
N ASN A 208 27.30 8.54 32.08
CA ASN A 208 27.96 8.20 33.35
C ASN A 208 28.39 6.72 33.43
N ARG A 209 27.59 5.78 32.88
CA ARG A 209 28.02 4.36 32.76
C ARG A 209 29.23 4.18 31.85
N LYS A 210 29.35 4.96 30.78
CA LYS A 210 30.55 4.96 29.92
C LYS A 210 31.78 5.52 30.63
N LYS A 211 31.64 6.63 31.37
CA LYS A 211 32.74 7.19 32.18
C LYS A 211 33.17 6.27 33.33
N GLU A 212 32.23 5.60 33.99
CA GLU A 212 32.51 4.68 35.10
C GLU A 212 33.21 3.39 34.61
N MET A 213 32.82 2.85 33.44
CA MET A 213 33.54 1.72 32.81
C MET A 213 34.95 2.10 32.29
N GLU A 214 35.17 3.36 31.89
CA GLU A 214 36.48 3.84 31.43
C GLU A 214 37.45 4.05 32.61
N LEU A 215 36.95 4.55 33.75
CA LEU A 215 37.70 4.68 35.01
C LEU A 215 38.10 3.33 35.63
N VAL A 216 37.23 2.32 35.59
CA VAL A 216 37.56 0.96 36.05
C VAL A 216 38.63 0.30 35.16
N ARG A 217 38.63 0.60 33.84
CA ARG A 217 39.66 0.10 32.90
C ARG A 217 41.04 0.73 33.13
N SER A 218 41.11 1.99 33.56
CA SER A 218 42.37 2.65 33.93
C SER A 218 42.93 2.18 35.27
N ALA A 219 42.08 1.78 36.23
CA ALA A 219 42.53 1.27 37.53
C ALA A 219 43.11 -0.15 37.46
N ALA A 220 42.70 -0.96 36.47
CA ALA A 220 43.23 -2.31 36.25
C ALA A 220 44.60 -2.33 35.55
N LYS A 221 45.05 -1.22 34.95
CA LYS A 221 46.30 -1.15 34.19
C LYS A 221 47.53 -0.77 35.02
N ASN A 222 47.35 -0.37 36.29
CA ASN A 222 48.43 0.07 37.18
C ASN A 222 48.77 -0.90 38.33
N ARG A 223 48.37 -2.17 38.25
CA ARG A 223 48.92 -3.21 39.14
C ARG A 223 49.99 -4.01 38.41
N THR A 224 51.19 -3.44 38.34
CA THR A 224 52.41 -4.22 38.14
C THR A 224 52.67 -5.07 39.39
N PRO A 225 53.06 -6.35 39.27
CA PRO A 225 53.40 -7.18 40.41
C PRO A 225 54.72 -6.67 41.02
N ARG A 226 54.75 -6.43 42.33
CA ARG A 226 56.04 -6.34 43.05
C ARG A 226 56.41 -7.75 43.51
N VAL A 227 57.63 -8.12 43.14
CA VAL A 227 58.43 -9.28 43.54
C VAL A 227 58.52 -9.39 45.06
#